data_AF-A0AAU9RI61-F1
#
_entry.id   AF-A0AAU9RI61-F1
#
_cell.length_a   1.000
_cell.length_b   1.000
_cell.length_c   1.000
_cell.angle_alpha   90.00
_cell.angle_beta   90.00
_cell.angle_gamma   90.00
#
_symmetry.space_group_name_H-M   'P 1'
#
loop_
_entity.id
_entity.type
_entity.pdbx_description
1 polymer ?
#
loop_
_entity_poly.entity_id
_entity_poly.type
_entity_poly.pdbx_seq_one_letter_code
_entity_poly.pdbx_strand_id
1 'polypeptide(L)'
;MLSLSIASPGTAVTFLRGNASATSTSSSFHGVRIQHQVASRVPAATVSSSRKPMAAKVVMMSKREAELKDIRAKTTEELNEEVIDLKGELFMLRLQKSARNEFKSSDFRKMKKQVARILTVRREREIEEGIGKRLSRKLDRQWKKSIVVRPPPSLKKLQEEEAAEEAAEAAKSA
;
A
#
# COMPACT_ATOMS: atom_id res chain seq x y z
N MET A 1 35.68 28.33 -53.00
CA MET A 1 36.89 28.85 -52.33
C MET A 1 36.44 29.86 -51.29
N LEU A 2 36.52 29.49 -50.00
CA LEU A 2 36.78 30.36 -48.85
C LEU A 2 36.60 29.50 -47.59
N SER A 3 37.75 29.26 -46.98
CA SER A 3 38.10 28.60 -45.72
C SER A 3 37.38 29.12 -44.48
N LEU A 4 37.38 28.31 -43.41
CA LEU A 4 37.85 28.60 -42.02
C LEU A 4 37.25 27.51 -41.09
N SER A 5 38.02 26.49 -40.66
CA SER A 5 38.91 26.44 -39.48
C SER A 5 38.17 26.53 -38.13
N ILE A 6 38.02 25.41 -37.42
CA ILE A 6 38.80 24.98 -36.22
C ILE A 6 38.39 25.69 -34.93
N ALA A 7 37.77 24.95 -33.98
CA ALA A 7 38.27 24.75 -32.61
C ALA A 7 37.23 24.01 -31.73
N SER A 8 37.64 22.90 -31.12
CA SER A 8 37.12 22.42 -29.84
C SER A 8 38.16 22.78 -28.78
N PRO A 9 37.78 23.27 -27.59
CA PRO A 9 37.87 22.38 -26.42
C PRO A 9 36.76 22.63 -25.36
N GLY A 10 36.58 21.63 -24.50
CA GLY A 10 35.53 21.62 -23.48
C GLY A 10 35.75 22.53 -22.29
N THR A 11 34.65 22.73 -21.56
CA THR A 11 34.66 23.17 -20.16
C THR A 11 33.58 22.38 -19.42
N ALA A 12 34.01 21.45 -18.58
CA ALA A 12 33.15 20.77 -17.63
C ALA A 12 32.67 21.81 -16.59
N VAL A 13 31.38 22.11 -16.57
CA VAL A 13 30.77 22.88 -15.48
C VAL A 13 30.12 21.89 -14.53
N THR A 14 30.83 21.60 -13.43
CA THR A 14 30.26 20.98 -12.25
C THR A 14 29.29 21.94 -11.59
N PHE A 15 27.98 21.76 -11.81
CA PHE A 15 26.97 22.44 -11.00
C PHE A 15 26.77 21.66 -9.69
N LEU A 16 27.55 22.02 -8.67
CA LEU A 16 27.16 21.81 -7.28
C LEU A 16 26.04 22.82 -6.95
N ARG A 17 24.79 22.48 -7.29
CA ARG A 17 23.63 23.24 -6.80
C ARG A 17 23.22 22.70 -5.45
N GLY A 18 23.76 23.34 -4.41
CA GLY A 18 23.23 23.23 -3.05
C GLY A 18 21.72 23.49 -3.06
N ASN A 19 20.98 22.56 -2.49
CA ASN A 19 19.53 22.65 -2.35
C ASN A 19 19.21 23.64 -1.21
N ALA A 20 19.38 24.93 -1.48
CA ALA A 20 18.84 25.99 -0.64
C ALA A 20 17.32 25.98 -0.81
N SER A 21 16.63 25.52 0.24
CA SER A 21 15.18 25.59 0.39
C SER A 21 14.73 27.05 0.37
N ALA A 22 14.25 27.53 -0.77
CA ALA A 22 13.46 28.75 -0.84
C ALA A 22 12.07 28.46 -0.25
N THR A 23 11.85 28.84 1.02
CA THR A 23 10.51 28.89 1.60
C THR A 23 9.78 30.11 1.02
N SER A 24 9.17 29.94 -0.15
CA SER A 24 8.25 30.93 -0.70
C SER A 24 6.88 30.76 -0.03
N THR A 25 6.70 31.38 1.12
CA THR A 25 5.39 31.48 1.78
C THR A 25 4.64 32.68 1.19
N SER A 26 4.07 32.53 -0.02
CA SER A 26 3.16 33.55 -0.55
C SER A 26 1.78 33.37 0.08
N SER A 27 1.51 34.08 1.18
CA SER A 27 0.15 34.22 1.72
C SER A 27 -0.37 35.62 1.44
N SER A 28 -1.55 35.74 0.83
CA SER A 28 -2.23 37.02 0.56
C SER A 28 -3.00 37.56 1.77
N PHE A 29 -2.63 37.14 2.99
CA PHE A 29 -3.32 37.53 4.21
C PHE A 29 -2.80 38.88 4.73
N HIS A 30 -3.66 39.90 4.76
CA HIS A 30 -3.33 41.28 5.16
C HIS A 30 -3.55 41.54 6.67
N GLY A 31 -3.57 40.51 7.51
CA GLY A 31 -3.66 40.67 8.97
C GLY A 31 -2.33 41.04 9.64
N VAL A 32 -2.40 41.47 10.90
CA VAL A 32 -1.22 41.78 11.74
C VAL A 32 -0.38 40.51 11.90
N ARG A 33 0.81 40.50 11.28
CA ARG A 33 1.76 39.39 11.38
C ARG A 33 2.50 39.51 12.71
N ILE A 34 2.12 38.69 13.69
CA ILE A 34 2.95 38.48 14.87
C ILE A 34 4.19 37.71 14.40
N GLN A 35 5.33 38.40 14.31
CA GLN A 35 6.62 37.76 14.07
C GLN A 35 6.94 36.85 15.27
N HIS A 36 6.58 35.57 15.17
CA HIS A 36 7.22 34.57 16.03
C HIS A 36 8.68 34.47 15.58
N GLN A 37 9.58 35.10 16.33
CA GLN A 37 11.01 34.86 16.21
C GLN A 37 11.24 33.38 16.58
N VAL A 38 11.24 32.52 15.58
CA VAL A 38 11.73 31.15 15.72
C VAL A 38 13.23 31.23 15.92
N ALA A 39 13.66 30.93 17.14
CA ALA A 39 15.07 30.80 17.50
C ALA A 39 15.81 29.93 16.48
N SER A 40 17.01 30.39 16.12
CA SER A 40 17.94 29.69 15.26
C SER A 40 18.12 28.24 15.72
N ARG A 41 17.98 27.34 14.76
CA ARG A 41 18.11 25.89 14.91
C ARG A 41 19.49 25.54 15.44
N VAL A 42 19.57 24.99 16.64
CA VAL A 42 20.72 24.16 17.05
C VAL A 42 20.72 22.93 16.14
N PRO A 43 21.85 22.51 15.54
CA PRO A 43 21.90 21.26 14.81
C PRO A 43 21.61 20.13 15.81
N ALA A 44 20.45 19.49 15.67
CA ALA A 44 20.15 18.27 16.36
C ALA A 44 21.26 17.27 16.01
N ALA A 45 22.08 16.93 17.00
CA ALA A 45 22.97 15.79 16.93
C ALA A 45 22.15 14.62 16.38
N THR A 46 22.70 13.96 15.37
CA THR A 46 22.15 12.77 14.73
C THR A 46 21.89 11.72 15.80
N VAL A 47 20.69 11.74 16.39
CA VAL A 47 20.12 10.59 17.08
C VAL A 47 20.00 9.53 16.01
N SER A 48 21.00 8.66 15.97
CA SER A 48 21.01 7.47 15.14
C SER A 48 19.75 6.70 15.50
N SER A 49 18.74 6.83 14.65
CA SER A 49 17.55 6.01 14.67
C SER A 49 18.00 4.57 14.83
N SER A 50 17.56 3.92 15.90
CA SER A 50 17.85 2.54 16.25
C SER A 50 17.51 1.65 15.05
N ARG A 51 18.52 1.38 14.22
CA ARG A 51 18.37 0.48 13.07
C ARG A 51 18.07 -0.88 13.67
N LYS A 52 16.85 -1.38 13.42
CA LYS A 52 16.46 -2.72 13.82
C LYS A 52 17.54 -3.72 13.40
N PRO A 53 17.83 -4.76 14.22
CA PRO A 53 18.89 -5.72 13.91
C PRO A 53 18.64 -6.36 12.54
N MET A 54 19.72 -6.53 11.77
CA MET A 54 19.67 -7.04 10.40
C MET A 54 18.94 -8.39 10.29
N ALA A 55 19.06 -9.25 11.31
CA ALA A 55 18.34 -10.52 11.41
C ALA A 55 16.81 -10.37 11.28
N ALA A 56 16.21 -9.38 11.95
CA ALA A 56 14.77 -9.12 11.85
C ALA A 56 14.36 -8.60 10.46
N LYS A 57 15.27 -7.93 9.73
CA LYS A 57 15.04 -7.50 8.35
C LYS A 57 15.06 -8.67 7.39
N VAL A 58 15.99 -9.62 7.55
CA VAL A 58 16.11 -10.82 6.72
C VAL A 58 14.86 -11.71 6.85
N VAL A 59 14.40 -11.99 8.07
CA VAL A 59 13.17 -12.78 8.31
C VAL A 59 11.91 -12.14 7.71
N MET A 60 11.84 -10.80 7.69
CA MET A 60 10.74 -10.08 7.04
C MET A 60 10.80 -10.14 5.51
N MET A 61 11.97 -10.39 4.92
CA MET A 61 12.10 -10.57 3.46
C MET A 61 11.66 -11.96 3.03
N SER A 62 12.07 -13.02 3.74
CA SER A 62 11.68 -14.39 3.40
C SER A 62 10.16 -14.58 3.39
N LYS A 63 9.45 -14.03 4.40
CA LYS A 63 7.98 -14.09 4.43
C LYS A 63 7.33 -13.35 3.26
N ARG A 64 7.84 -12.17 2.91
CA ARG A 64 7.32 -11.41 1.75
C ARG A 64 7.55 -12.18 0.45
N GLU A 65 8.71 -12.80 0.29
CA GLU A 65 9.05 -13.57 -0.90
C GLU A 65 8.17 -14.80 -1.05
N ALA A 66 7.91 -15.53 0.04
CA ALA A 66 6.95 -16.63 0.04
C ALA A 66 5.55 -16.17 -0.39
N GLU A 67 5.01 -15.12 0.26
CA GLU A 67 3.70 -14.55 -0.10
C GLU A 67 3.62 -14.13 -1.58
N LEU A 68 4.71 -13.60 -2.15
CA LEU A 68 4.75 -13.22 -3.57
C LEU A 68 4.79 -14.43 -4.51
N LYS A 69 5.48 -15.51 -4.12
CA LYS A 69 5.47 -16.77 -4.88
C LYS A 69 4.06 -17.36 -4.93
N ASP A 70 3.37 -17.35 -3.80
CA ASP A 70 2.00 -17.85 -3.69
C ASP A 70 1.03 -17.04 -4.57
N ILE A 71 1.12 -15.70 -4.53
CA ILE A 71 0.28 -14.83 -5.37
C ILE A 71 0.55 -15.08 -6.86
N ARG A 72 1.80 -15.31 -7.26
CA ARG A 72 2.16 -15.58 -8.65
C ARG A 72 1.69 -16.95 -9.15
N ALA A 73 1.58 -17.93 -8.25
CA ALA A 73 1.08 -19.26 -8.57
C ALA A 73 -0.44 -19.30 -8.84
N LYS A 74 -1.21 -18.40 -8.21
CA LYS A 74 -2.68 -18.34 -8.33
C LYS A 74 -3.15 -17.84 -9.70
N THR A 75 -4.34 -18.26 -10.10
CA THR A 75 -5.00 -17.79 -11.34
C THR A 75 -5.53 -16.36 -11.20
N THR A 76 -5.81 -15.67 -12.30
CA THR A 76 -6.30 -14.26 -12.25
C THR A 76 -7.68 -14.15 -11.59
N GLU A 77 -8.52 -15.18 -11.71
CA GLU A 77 -9.84 -15.27 -11.11
C GLU A 77 -9.74 -15.42 -9.60
N GLU A 78 -8.94 -16.37 -9.13
CA GLU A 78 -8.64 -16.56 -7.70
C GLU A 78 -8.08 -15.29 -7.05
N LEU A 79 -7.20 -14.56 -7.75
CA LEU A 79 -6.67 -13.29 -7.26
C LEU A 79 -7.77 -12.22 -7.09
N ASN A 80 -8.76 -12.19 -7.98
CA ASN A 80 -9.87 -11.25 -7.87
C ASN A 80 -10.79 -11.60 -6.70
N GLU A 81 -11.05 -12.88 -6.48
CA GLU A 81 -11.83 -13.37 -5.33
C GLU A 81 -11.12 -13.07 -4.01
N GLU A 82 -9.82 -13.37 -3.92
CA GLU A 82 -9.01 -13.08 -2.73
C GLU A 82 -9.01 -11.58 -2.39
N VAL A 83 -9.00 -10.71 -3.41
CA VAL A 83 -9.12 -9.25 -3.20
C VAL A 83 -10.48 -8.87 -2.61
N ILE A 84 -11.56 -9.53 -3.01
CA ILE A 84 -12.90 -9.27 -2.47
C ILE A 84 -12.96 -9.74 -1.02
N ASP A 85 -12.45 -10.93 -0.73
CA ASP A 85 -12.49 -11.53 0.60
C ASP A 85 -11.64 -10.75 1.60
N LEU A 86 -10.40 -10.39 1.24
CA LEU A 86 -9.52 -9.55 2.07
C LEU A 86 -10.12 -8.16 2.35
N LYS A 87 -10.89 -7.59 1.41
CA LYS A 87 -11.61 -6.33 1.63
C LYS A 87 -12.79 -6.52 2.59
N GLY A 88 -13.50 -7.64 2.49
CA GLY A 88 -14.58 -8.00 3.43
C GLY A 88 -14.05 -8.19 4.84
N GLU A 89 -12.95 -8.91 5.02
CA GLU A 89 -12.28 -9.05 6.32
C GLU A 89 -11.79 -7.70 6.86
N LEU A 90 -11.26 -6.83 5.99
CA LEU A 90 -10.81 -5.49 6.40
C LEU A 90 -11.98 -4.64 6.90
N PHE A 91 -13.18 -4.84 6.34
CA PHE A 91 -14.40 -4.20 6.82
C PHE A 91 -14.78 -4.71 8.21
N MET A 92 -14.72 -6.02 8.45
CA MET A 92 -14.97 -6.59 9.78
C MET A 92 -13.99 -6.09 10.84
N LEU A 93 -12.69 -6.00 10.51
CA LEU A 93 -11.72 -5.39 11.43
C LEU A 93 -12.04 -3.93 11.76
N ARG A 94 -12.63 -3.17 10.82
CA ARG A 94 -13.07 -1.79 11.11
C ARG A 94 -14.26 -1.78 12.07
N LEU A 95 -15.22 -2.68 11.88
CA LEU A 95 -16.37 -2.84 12.78
C LEU A 95 -15.93 -3.26 14.19
N GLN A 96 -15.04 -4.24 14.29
CA GLN A 96 -14.44 -4.68 15.55
C GLN A 96 -13.71 -3.54 16.26
N LYS A 97 -12.96 -2.73 15.49
CA LYS A 97 -12.31 -1.53 16.01
C LYS A 97 -13.29 -0.48 16.52
N SER A 98 -14.40 -0.24 15.81
CA SER A 98 -15.42 0.71 16.28
C SER A 98 -16.16 0.21 17.52
N ALA A 99 -16.40 -1.10 17.61
CA ALA A 99 -16.99 -1.74 18.79
C ALA A 99 -16.06 -1.73 20.02
N ARG A 100 -14.79 -1.33 19.85
CA ARG A 100 -13.74 -1.38 20.88
C ARG A 100 -13.43 -2.79 21.38
N ASN A 101 -13.71 -3.81 20.57
CA ASN A 101 -13.29 -5.18 20.83
C ASN A 101 -11.76 -5.29 20.71
N GLU A 102 -11.19 -6.34 21.29
CA GLU A 102 -9.76 -6.61 21.16
C GLU A 102 -9.42 -7.08 19.74
N PHE A 103 -8.49 -6.41 19.06
CA PHE A 103 -8.02 -6.80 17.72
C PHE A 103 -6.53 -6.50 17.54
N LYS A 104 -5.90 -7.17 16.57
CA LYS A 104 -4.49 -6.97 16.23
C LYS A 104 -4.33 -5.80 15.24
N SER A 105 -3.76 -4.68 15.69
CA SER A 105 -3.55 -3.49 14.85
C SER A 105 -2.63 -3.73 13.64
N SER A 106 -1.74 -4.73 13.71
CA SER A 106 -0.87 -5.11 12.60
C SER A 106 -1.64 -5.61 11.38
N ASP A 107 -2.83 -6.17 11.59
CA ASP A 107 -3.54 -6.92 10.56
C ASP A 107 -4.16 -5.97 9.53
N PHE A 108 -4.61 -4.78 9.96
CA PHE A 108 -4.92 -3.67 9.06
C PHE A 108 -3.80 -3.38 8.05
N ARG A 109 -2.54 -3.41 8.49
CA ARG A 109 -1.40 -3.12 7.62
C ARG A 109 -1.05 -4.32 6.76
N LYS A 110 -1.15 -5.54 7.28
CA LYS A 110 -0.89 -6.78 6.53
C LYS A 110 -1.89 -6.94 5.39
N MET A 111 -3.18 -6.90 5.68
CA MET A 111 -4.25 -7.10 4.68
C MET A 111 -4.22 -6.03 3.59
N LYS A 112 -4.05 -4.74 3.94
CA LYS A 112 -3.88 -3.67 2.95
C LYS A 112 -2.67 -3.89 2.03
N LYS A 113 -1.56 -4.39 2.58
CA LYS A 113 -0.36 -4.71 1.79
C LYS A 113 -0.56 -5.93 0.91
N GLN A 114 -1.28 -6.94 1.39
CA GLN A 114 -1.60 -8.14 0.60
C GLN A 114 -2.47 -7.78 -0.62
N VAL A 115 -3.54 -7.01 -0.41
CA VAL A 115 -4.36 -6.48 -1.52
C VAL A 115 -3.52 -5.68 -2.52
N ALA A 116 -2.61 -4.82 -2.03
CA ALA A 116 -1.74 -4.05 -2.92
C ALA A 116 -0.84 -4.96 -3.78
N ARG A 117 -0.22 -5.99 -3.19
CA ARG A 117 0.64 -6.94 -3.92
C ARG A 117 -0.14 -7.71 -4.98
N ILE A 118 -1.35 -8.20 -4.65
CA ILE A 118 -2.20 -8.91 -5.59
C ILE A 118 -2.53 -8.02 -6.79
N LEU A 119 -2.94 -6.76 -6.54
CA LEU A 119 -3.24 -5.80 -7.61
C LEU A 119 -2.00 -5.46 -8.45
N THR A 120 -0.80 -5.46 -7.86
CA THR A 120 0.45 -5.29 -8.60
C THR A 120 0.68 -6.47 -9.56
N VAL A 121 0.58 -7.71 -9.08
CA VAL A 121 0.78 -8.91 -9.92
C VAL A 121 -0.27 -8.98 -11.02
N ARG A 122 -1.54 -8.67 -10.72
CA ARG A 122 -2.59 -8.56 -11.75
C ARG A 122 -2.21 -7.53 -12.83
N ARG A 123 -1.69 -6.37 -12.42
CA ARG A 123 -1.29 -5.33 -13.38
C ARG A 123 -0.05 -5.71 -14.19
N GLU A 124 0.90 -6.47 -13.60
CA GLU A 124 2.05 -7.04 -14.32
C GLU A 124 1.56 -7.96 -15.45
N ARG A 125 0.62 -8.87 -15.17
CA ARG A 125 0.01 -9.76 -16.18
C ARG A 125 -0.69 -8.98 -17.30
N GLU A 126 -1.47 -7.95 -16.97
CA GLU A 126 -2.09 -7.08 -17.99
C GLU A 126 -1.06 -6.37 -18.89
N ILE A 127 0.14 -6.07 -18.36
CA ILE A 127 1.22 -5.45 -19.14
C ILE A 127 1.88 -6.48 -20.07
N GLU A 128 2.08 -7.72 -19.60
CA GLU A 128 2.59 -8.84 -20.39
C GLU A 128 1.66 -9.18 -21.56
N GLU A 129 0.33 -9.10 -21.35
CA GLU A 129 -0.69 -9.23 -22.40
C GLU A 129 -0.75 -8.04 -23.38
N GLY A 130 0.00 -6.96 -23.11
CA GLY A 130 0.04 -5.77 -23.96
C GLY A 130 -1.13 -4.79 -23.75
N ILE A 131 -1.87 -4.90 -22.65
CA ILE A 131 -3.03 -4.04 -22.39
C ILE A 131 -2.58 -2.63 -21.96
N GLY A 132 -2.85 -1.67 -22.85
CA GLY A 132 -2.60 -0.25 -22.60
C GLY A 132 -3.37 0.32 -21.40
N LYS A 133 -2.85 1.42 -20.82
CA LYS A 133 -3.40 2.05 -19.59
C LYS A 133 -4.88 2.45 -19.71
N ARG A 134 -5.34 2.86 -20.89
CA ARG A 134 -6.74 3.29 -21.10
C ARG A 134 -7.71 2.11 -21.07
N LEU A 135 -7.34 1.00 -21.71
CA LEU A 135 -8.16 -0.22 -21.75
C LEU A 135 -8.23 -0.86 -20.37
N SER A 136 -7.09 -0.98 -19.67
CA SER A 136 -7.04 -1.47 -18.29
C SER A 136 -7.98 -0.70 -17.35
N ARG A 137 -8.03 0.64 -17.42
CA ARG A 137 -8.98 1.44 -16.63
C ARG A 137 -10.45 1.19 -16.98
N LYS A 138 -10.77 0.91 -18.25
CA LYS A 138 -12.14 0.56 -18.65
C LYS A 138 -12.53 -0.80 -18.09
N LEU A 139 -11.66 -1.80 -18.21
CA LEU A 139 -11.85 -3.14 -17.66
C LEU A 139 -11.97 -3.12 -16.14
N ASP A 140 -11.10 -2.39 -15.43
CA ASP A 140 -11.17 -2.24 -13.97
C ASP A 140 -12.48 -1.58 -13.50
N ARG A 141 -12.97 -0.57 -14.23
CA ARG A 141 -14.28 0.05 -13.94
C ARG A 141 -15.44 -0.91 -14.16
N GLN A 142 -15.42 -1.67 -15.27
CA GLN A 142 -16.43 -2.68 -15.55
C GLN A 142 -16.44 -3.78 -14.48
N TRP A 143 -15.26 -4.28 -14.13
CA TRP A 143 -15.09 -5.26 -13.06
C TRP A 143 -15.63 -4.74 -11.73
N LYS A 144 -15.24 -3.52 -11.31
CA LYS A 144 -15.76 -2.91 -10.07
C LYS A 144 -17.27 -2.76 -10.05
N LYS A 145 -17.90 -2.51 -11.21
CA LYS A 145 -19.36 -2.44 -11.33
C LYS A 145 -20.03 -3.81 -11.20
N SER A 146 -19.35 -4.88 -11.62
CA SER A 146 -19.85 -6.26 -11.52
C SER A 146 -19.71 -6.89 -10.13
N ILE A 147 -18.95 -6.27 -9.21
CA ILE A 147 -18.74 -6.84 -7.87
C ILE A 147 -20.04 -6.82 -7.08
N VAL A 148 -20.52 -8.01 -6.71
CA VAL A 148 -21.61 -8.20 -5.76
C VAL A 148 -21.03 -8.32 -4.35
N VAL A 149 -21.59 -7.58 -3.40
CA VAL A 149 -21.15 -7.61 -2.00
C VAL A 149 -21.57 -8.94 -1.38
N ARG A 150 -20.60 -9.68 -0.83
CA ARG A 150 -20.81 -10.94 -0.12
C ARG A 150 -20.18 -10.88 1.28
N PRO A 151 -20.74 -11.58 2.28
CA PRO A 151 -20.11 -11.65 3.60
C PRO A 151 -18.75 -12.38 3.49
N PRO A 152 -17.72 -11.95 4.23
CA PRO A 152 -16.40 -12.55 4.16
C PRO A 152 -16.42 -14.00 4.66
N PRO A 153 -15.54 -14.86 4.12
CA PRO A 153 -15.56 -16.29 4.41
C PRO A 153 -15.31 -16.61 5.89
N SER A 154 -14.55 -15.78 6.61
CA SER A 154 -14.33 -15.95 8.05
C SER A 154 -15.62 -15.87 8.87
N LEU A 155 -16.55 -14.99 8.50
CA LEU A 155 -17.84 -14.91 9.19
C LEU A 155 -18.75 -16.08 8.85
N LYS A 156 -18.75 -16.51 7.59
CA LYS A 156 -19.56 -17.67 7.18
C LYS A 156 -19.17 -18.91 7.97
N LYS A 157 -17.87 -19.16 8.13
CA LYS A 157 -17.37 -20.30 8.90
C LYS A 157 -17.82 -20.25 10.36
N LEU A 158 -17.75 -19.08 11.01
CA LEU A 158 -18.22 -18.93 12.39
C LEU A 158 -19.73 -19.20 12.51
N GLN A 159 -20.53 -18.70 11.56
CA GLN A 159 -21.98 -18.94 11.55
C GLN A 159 -22.32 -20.41 11.29
N GLU A 160 -21.57 -21.09 10.43
CA GLU A 160 -21.73 -22.51 10.14
C GLU A 160 -21.37 -23.38 11.35
N GLU A 161 -20.32 -23.01 12.09
CA GLU A 161 -19.90 -23.68 13.34
C GLU A 161 -20.94 -23.50 14.45
N GLU A 162 -21.41 -22.26 14.67
CA GLU A 162 -22.46 -21.95 15.66
C GLU A 162 -23.76 -22.73 15.35
N ALA A 163 -24.20 -22.72 14.09
CA ALA A 163 -25.39 -23.47 13.69
C ALA A 163 -25.25 -25.00 13.85
N ALA A 164 -24.04 -25.53 13.64
CA ALA A 164 -23.76 -26.94 13.85
C ALA A 164 -23.78 -27.32 15.35
N GLU A 165 -23.28 -26.43 16.22
CA GLU A 165 -23.34 -26.61 17.67
C GLU A 165 -24.79 -26.57 18.18
N GLU A 166 -25.59 -25.61 17.73
CA GLU A 166 -27.02 -25.52 18.07
C GLU A 166 -27.80 -26.77 17.60
N ALA A 167 -27.52 -27.28 16.39
CA ALA A 167 -28.15 -28.50 15.90
C ALA A 167 -27.75 -29.74 16.71
N ALA A 168 -26.48 -29.82 17.15
CA ALA A 168 -26.01 -30.90 18.01
C ALA A 168 -26.59 -30.82 19.43
N GLU A 169 -26.80 -29.61 19.96
CA GLU A 169 -27.47 -29.40 21.25
C GLU A 169 -28.98 -29.74 21.16
N ALA A 170 -29.65 -29.34 20.08
CA ALA A 170 -31.04 -29.69 19.82
C ALA A 170 -31.24 -31.22 19.67
N ALA A 171 -30.28 -31.91 19.04
CA ALA A 171 -30.32 -33.37 18.91
C ALA A 171 -29.97 -34.12 20.21
N LYS A 172 -29.25 -33.49 21.14
CA LYS A 172 -28.96 -34.05 22.48
C LYS A 172 -30.08 -33.80 23.49
N SER A 173 -30.93 -32.82 23.23
CA SER A 173 -32.06 -32.44 24.09
C SER A 173 -33.40 -33.05 23.66
N ALA A 174 -33.43 -33.75 22.51
CA ALA A 174 -34.54 -34.57 22.02
C ALA A 174 -34.32 -36.06 22.32
#